data_AF-A0A959PAB2-F1
#
_entry.id   AF-A0A959PAB2-F1
#
_cell.length_a   1.000
_cell.length_b   1.000
_cell.length_c   1.000
_cell.angle_alpha   90.00
_cell.angle_beta   90.00
_cell.angle_gamma   90.00
#
_symmetry.space_group_name_H-M   'P 1'
#
loop_
_entity.id
_entity.type
_entity.pdbx_description
1 polymer ?
#
loop_
_entity_poly.entity_id
_entity_poly.type
_entity_poly.pdbx_seq_one_letter_code
_entity_poly.pdbx_strand_id
1 'polypeptide(L)'
;MAKRYAWIVISLCFALLAGCRKNVDESPPSIVIQSPAAGSWHQVLETVDVIATAQDEEGIEWVKVDIVTASNVIHGSTSNQFFDGQQQASVNAGVLLDNIHTPTGTYYVRVRAYDGTNEHVAYREIQLAEVPREVEDVFVFSMSAQNQVDIHRLEDGSALWIATIGTDFSKAATNSYNGEVALCGDIVSGTMFLNPPQLEITATNATINNQNASYYHDFFYAENDRLYYAVTRDNRVEIYSTGGNLNQILNTQQNKVPYHLATDGNLLLAEERSFNGDNVFLGQYYRGSGTFQLSVSIPYPLVAMHIGTSGIDLFGKDGTSYRYATYHPDDQSLTSWTELSVTGNVEEIIPAGLTADEGQRYAITTSTETRVVKADNGSLANLTLFPVAGKALAYDEVNNELWVLGSGEVTQFQIDNATPVETISVPSGSLDIEVLYNK
;
A
#
# COMPACT_ATOMS: atom_id res chain seq x y z
N MET A 1 -78.71 9.42 -46.33
CA MET A 1 -77.82 10.23 -45.46
C MET A 1 -76.49 9.53 -45.12
N ALA A 2 -76.42 8.19 -45.01
CA ALA A 2 -75.20 7.46 -44.63
C ALA A 2 -73.98 7.63 -45.58
N LYS A 3 -74.18 7.82 -46.89
CA LYS A 3 -73.07 7.95 -47.86
C LYS A 3 -72.26 9.24 -47.76
N ARG A 4 -72.76 10.31 -47.10
CA ARG A 4 -72.04 11.58 -46.94
C ARG A 4 -71.11 11.60 -45.72
N TYR A 5 -71.40 10.81 -44.69
CA TYR A 5 -70.55 10.71 -43.49
C TYR A 5 -69.35 9.79 -43.69
N ALA A 6 -69.45 8.78 -44.58
CA ALA A 6 -68.35 7.87 -44.88
C ALA A 6 -67.12 8.60 -45.46
N TRP A 7 -67.33 9.60 -46.32
CA TRP A 7 -66.23 10.39 -46.91
C TRP A 7 -65.56 11.31 -45.88
N ILE A 8 -66.30 11.83 -44.91
CA ILE A 8 -65.75 12.67 -43.84
C ILE A 8 -64.91 11.81 -42.87
N VAL A 9 -65.38 10.61 -42.52
CA VAL A 9 -64.62 9.68 -41.66
C VAL A 9 -63.35 9.18 -42.34
N ILE A 10 -63.40 8.87 -43.65
CA ILE A 10 -62.22 8.45 -44.41
C ILE A 10 -61.21 9.60 -44.55
N SER A 11 -61.68 10.83 -44.80
CA SER A 11 -60.80 12.01 -44.89
C SER A 11 -60.17 12.37 -43.54
N LEU A 12 -60.91 12.22 -42.44
CA LEU A 12 -60.42 12.42 -41.07
C LEU A 12 -59.42 11.32 -40.65
N CYS A 13 -59.65 10.06 -41.04
CA CYS A 13 -58.68 8.97 -40.84
C CYS A 13 -57.40 9.16 -41.65
N PHE A 14 -57.47 9.70 -42.87
CA PHE A 14 -56.27 10.00 -43.67
C PHE A 14 -55.48 11.20 -43.12
N ALA A 15 -56.16 12.20 -42.56
CA ALA A 15 -55.52 13.33 -41.88
C ALA A 15 -54.83 12.93 -40.56
N LEU A 16 -55.33 11.90 -39.87
CA LEU A 16 -54.73 11.37 -38.64
C LEU A 16 -53.52 10.45 -38.90
N LEU A 17 -53.42 9.83 -40.08
CA LEU A 17 -52.28 8.99 -40.49
C LEU A 17 -51.11 9.78 -41.11
N ALA A 18 -51.31 11.06 -41.43
CA ALA A 18 -50.26 12.00 -41.82
C ALA A 18 -49.63 12.71 -40.60
N GLY A 19 -49.94 12.28 -39.38
CA GLY A 19 -49.37 12.79 -38.14
C GLY A 19 -47.91 12.36 -37.98
N CYS A 20 -46.99 13.33 -38.17
CA CYS A 20 -45.59 13.33 -37.76
C CYS A 20 -44.86 11.98 -37.82
N ARG A 21 -44.27 11.66 -38.98
CA ARG A 21 -42.96 10.99 -38.94
C ARG A 21 -41.99 12.01 -38.33
N LYS A 22 -41.74 11.92 -37.02
CA LYS A 22 -40.54 12.51 -36.43
C LYS A 22 -39.40 11.77 -37.14
N ASN A 23 -38.63 12.48 -37.97
CA ASN A 23 -37.37 11.93 -38.47
C ASN A 23 -36.57 11.63 -37.20
N VAL A 24 -36.42 10.33 -36.90
CA VAL A 24 -35.53 9.91 -35.83
C VAL A 24 -34.15 10.10 -36.41
N ASP A 25 -33.34 10.89 -35.72
CA ASP A 25 -31.95 11.03 -36.08
C ASP A 25 -31.24 9.68 -35.94
N GLU A 26 -30.57 9.25 -37.01
CA GLU A 26 -29.86 7.97 -37.09
C GLU A 26 -28.34 8.15 -37.13
N SER A 27 -27.84 9.38 -37.27
CA SER A 27 -26.41 9.66 -37.36
C SER A 27 -25.85 9.96 -35.97
N PRO A 28 -24.75 9.33 -35.55
CA PRO A 28 -24.08 9.73 -34.32
C PRO A 28 -23.11 10.91 -34.57
N PRO A 29 -22.80 11.73 -33.55
CA PRO A 29 -21.92 12.88 -33.70
C PRO A 29 -20.51 12.50 -34.17
N SER A 30 -19.92 13.31 -35.05
CA SER A 30 -18.51 13.16 -35.42
C SER A 30 -17.62 13.91 -34.42
N ILE A 31 -16.50 13.30 -34.01
CA ILE A 31 -15.58 13.88 -33.01
C ILE A 31 -14.16 13.88 -33.54
N VAL A 32 -13.47 15.03 -33.44
CA VAL A 32 -12.05 15.19 -33.76
C VAL A 32 -11.33 15.78 -32.57
N ILE A 33 -10.35 15.04 -32.01
CA ILE A 33 -9.51 15.52 -30.92
C ILE A 33 -8.26 16.18 -31.52
N GLN A 34 -8.05 17.48 -31.34
CA GLN A 34 -6.86 18.17 -31.84
C GLN A 34 -5.70 18.20 -30.83
N SER A 35 -6.00 18.28 -29.54
CA SER A 35 -5.05 18.25 -28.44
C SER A 35 -5.55 17.30 -27.35
N PRO A 36 -4.68 16.53 -26.69
CA PRO A 36 -3.23 16.44 -26.92
C PRO A 36 -2.86 15.70 -28.21
N ALA A 37 -1.58 15.81 -28.61
CA ALA A 37 -1.03 15.00 -29.68
C ALA A 37 -1.03 13.52 -29.28
N ALA A 38 -1.26 12.62 -30.23
CA ALA A 38 -1.24 11.19 -29.93
C ALA A 38 0.14 10.75 -29.41
N GLY A 39 0.15 10.06 -28.28
CA GLY A 39 1.37 9.58 -27.61
C GLY A 39 2.14 10.65 -26.83
N SER A 40 1.54 11.81 -26.55
CA SER A 40 2.16 12.83 -25.69
C SER A 40 2.36 12.32 -24.26
N TRP A 41 3.38 12.83 -23.59
CA TRP A 41 3.66 12.57 -22.18
C TRP A 41 3.08 13.67 -21.30
N HIS A 42 2.50 13.27 -20.18
CA HIS A 42 2.01 14.14 -19.11
C HIS A 42 2.43 13.59 -17.76
N GLN A 43 2.72 14.46 -16.80
CA GLN A 43 2.98 14.05 -15.43
C GLN A 43 1.69 14.03 -14.62
N VAL A 44 1.58 13.10 -13.70
CA VAL A 44 0.56 13.17 -12.65
C VAL A 44 0.74 14.48 -11.86
N LEU A 45 -0.37 15.06 -11.40
CA LEU A 45 -0.53 16.42 -10.84
C LEU A 45 -0.54 17.57 -11.86
N GLU A 46 -0.40 17.29 -13.16
CA GLU A 46 -0.61 18.29 -14.22
C GLU A 46 -2.06 18.36 -14.69
N THR A 47 -2.39 19.44 -15.41
CA THR A 47 -3.64 19.55 -16.17
C THR A 47 -3.36 19.19 -17.64
N VAL A 48 -4.10 18.23 -18.20
CA VAL A 48 -4.07 17.90 -19.62
C VAL A 48 -5.08 18.76 -20.36
N ASP A 49 -4.59 19.65 -21.23
CA ASP A 49 -5.43 20.50 -22.06
C ASP A 49 -5.95 19.74 -23.30
N VAL A 50 -7.25 19.47 -23.29
CA VAL A 50 -7.96 18.77 -24.35
C VAL A 50 -8.70 19.79 -25.23
N ILE A 51 -8.32 19.80 -26.51
CA ILE A 51 -9.00 20.57 -27.54
C ILE A 51 -9.65 19.58 -28.48
N ALA A 52 -10.96 19.66 -28.63
CA ALA A 52 -11.74 18.79 -29.49
C ALA A 52 -12.83 19.56 -30.24
N THR A 53 -13.32 18.99 -31.32
CA THR A 53 -14.51 19.47 -32.02
C THR A 53 -15.49 18.32 -32.20
N ALA A 54 -16.75 18.56 -31.84
CA ALA A 54 -17.86 17.66 -32.17
C ALA A 54 -18.78 18.34 -33.19
N GLN A 55 -19.31 17.58 -34.14
CA GLN A 55 -20.24 18.07 -35.17
C GLN A 55 -21.35 17.07 -35.41
N ASP A 56 -22.56 17.58 -35.57
CA ASP A 56 -23.77 16.82 -35.86
C ASP A 56 -24.79 17.69 -36.62
N GLU A 57 -25.62 17.09 -37.48
CA GLU A 57 -26.63 17.81 -38.27
C GLU A 57 -27.81 18.37 -37.45
N GLU A 58 -28.24 17.65 -36.40
CA GLU A 58 -29.39 18.00 -35.54
C GLU A 58 -28.94 18.81 -34.32
N GLY A 59 -27.65 18.71 -33.96
CA GLY A 59 -26.98 19.60 -33.00
C GLY A 59 -26.45 18.89 -31.78
N ILE A 60 -25.41 19.45 -31.15
CA ILE A 60 -24.75 18.87 -29.99
C ILE A 60 -25.37 19.42 -28.70
N GLU A 61 -25.79 18.53 -27.81
CA GLU A 61 -26.32 18.84 -26.48
C GLU A 61 -25.19 19.00 -25.46
N TRP A 62 -24.30 18.02 -25.38
CA TRP A 62 -23.15 18.07 -24.49
C TRP A 62 -21.93 17.33 -25.05
N VAL A 63 -20.75 17.76 -24.58
CA VAL A 63 -19.49 17.06 -24.77
C VAL A 63 -18.81 16.84 -23.43
N LYS A 64 -18.41 15.59 -23.19
CA LYS A 64 -17.74 15.15 -21.97
C LYS A 64 -16.33 14.71 -22.29
N VAL A 65 -15.38 15.14 -21.47
CA VAL A 65 -13.95 14.82 -21.57
C VAL A 65 -13.48 14.22 -20.26
N ASP A 66 -12.83 13.07 -20.36
CA ASP A 66 -12.16 12.40 -19.24
C ASP A 66 -10.93 11.62 -19.74
N ILE A 67 -10.00 11.29 -18.84
CA ILE A 67 -8.87 10.40 -19.15
C ILE A 67 -9.20 9.01 -18.59
N VAL A 68 -8.93 7.97 -19.37
CA VAL A 68 -9.23 6.59 -18.98
C VAL A 68 -8.12 5.61 -19.28
N THR A 69 -8.13 4.48 -18.58
CA THR A 69 -7.36 3.29 -18.95
C THR A 69 -7.99 2.56 -20.14
N ALA A 70 -7.28 1.54 -20.67
CA ALA A 70 -7.84 0.60 -21.65
C ALA A 70 -9.11 -0.12 -21.15
N SER A 71 -9.29 -0.25 -19.83
CA SER A 71 -10.48 -0.82 -19.19
C SER A 71 -11.57 0.21 -18.86
N ASN A 72 -11.47 1.43 -19.39
CA ASN A 72 -12.41 2.53 -19.18
C ASN A 72 -12.54 3.07 -17.74
N VAL A 73 -11.54 2.81 -16.88
CA VAL A 73 -11.46 3.41 -15.54
C VAL A 73 -11.04 4.87 -15.69
N ILE A 74 -11.78 5.80 -15.07
CA ILE A 74 -11.49 7.24 -15.14
C ILE A 74 -10.32 7.58 -14.23
N HIS A 75 -9.40 8.42 -14.73
CA HIS A 75 -8.28 9.00 -14.00
C HIS A 75 -8.34 10.52 -14.08
N GLY A 76 -8.29 11.17 -12.93
CA GLY A 76 -8.39 12.62 -12.80
C GLY A 76 -9.81 13.17 -12.90
N SER A 77 -9.91 14.48 -13.05
CA SER A 77 -11.17 15.20 -13.14
C SER A 77 -11.93 14.90 -14.44
N THR A 78 -13.24 15.09 -14.44
CA THR A 78 -14.06 15.01 -15.65
C THR A 78 -14.59 16.39 -16.02
N SER A 79 -14.46 16.79 -17.29
CA SER A 79 -15.07 18.01 -17.81
C SER A 79 -16.36 17.68 -18.56
N ASN A 80 -17.43 18.44 -18.30
CA ASN A 80 -18.69 18.34 -19.02
C ASN A 80 -19.12 19.73 -19.49
N GLN A 81 -19.33 19.90 -20.78
CA GLN A 81 -19.69 21.18 -21.40
C GLN A 81 -21.00 21.01 -22.17
N PHE A 82 -21.93 21.96 -22.00
CA PHE A 82 -23.24 21.95 -22.64
C PHE A 82 -23.27 22.97 -23.78
N PHE A 83 -23.85 22.58 -24.91
CA PHE A 83 -23.89 23.38 -26.13
C PHE A 83 -25.31 23.68 -26.60
N ASP A 84 -26.35 23.01 -26.08
CA ASP A 84 -27.78 23.36 -26.31
C ASP A 84 -28.15 23.39 -27.82
N GLY A 85 -27.84 22.29 -28.52
CA GLY A 85 -28.23 22.05 -29.92
C GLY A 85 -27.37 22.74 -30.97
N GLN A 86 -26.15 23.17 -30.66
CA GLN A 86 -25.24 23.75 -31.66
C GLN A 86 -24.71 22.67 -32.61
N GLN A 87 -24.83 22.86 -33.92
CA GLN A 87 -24.31 21.92 -34.94
C GLN A 87 -22.80 21.69 -34.87
N GLN A 88 -22.05 22.58 -34.23
CA GLN A 88 -20.64 22.44 -33.97
C GLN A 88 -20.30 22.89 -32.55
N ALA A 89 -19.73 21.98 -31.78
CA ALA A 89 -19.21 22.24 -30.44
C ALA A 89 -17.68 22.29 -30.48
N SER A 90 -17.10 23.42 -30.07
CA SER A 90 -15.65 23.56 -29.86
C SER A 90 -15.34 23.42 -28.39
N VAL A 91 -14.57 22.39 -28.03
CA VAL A 91 -14.23 22.06 -26.65
C VAL A 91 -12.81 22.50 -26.36
N ASN A 92 -12.65 23.18 -25.23
CA ASN A 92 -11.37 23.43 -24.59
C ASN A 92 -11.55 23.08 -23.11
N ALA A 93 -10.97 21.96 -22.68
CA ALA A 93 -11.17 21.39 -21.36
C ALA A 93 -9.83 21.01 -20.74
N GLY A 94 -9.58 21.46 -19.51
CA GLY A 94 -8.48 20.95 -18.69
C GLY A 94 -8.93 19.73 -17.90
N VAL A 95 -8.18 18.64 -17.97
CA VAL A 95 -8.35 17.45 -17.12
C VAL A 95 -7.21 17.41 -16.11
N LEU A 96 -7.50 17.67 -14.83
CA LEU A 96 -6.52 17.60 -13.74
C LEU A 96 -6.24 16.13 -13.37
N LEU A 97 -4.97 15.73 -13.37
CA LEU A 97 -4.50 14.41 -12.95
C LEU A 97 -4.16 14.40 -11.45
N ASP A 98 -5.15 14.41 -10.57
CA ASP A 98 -4.97 14.63 -9.11
C ASP A 98 -4.60 13.39 -8.28
N ASN A 99 -4.60 12.18 -8.87
CA ASN A 99 -4.29 10.95 -8.15
C ASN A 99 -2.79 10.60 -8.23
N ILE A 100 -2.05 10.88 -7.15
CA ILE A 100 -0.59 10.62 -7.01
C ILE A 100 -0.19 9.16 -7.19
N HIS A 101 -1.10 8.21 -6.96
CA HIS A 101 -0.86 6.77 -7.13
C HIS A 101 -1.17 6.27 -8.54
N THR A 102 -1.39 7.17 -9.50
CA THR A 102 -1.56 6.80 -10.91
C THR A 102 -0.24 6.24 -11.45
N PRO A 103 -0.19 4.95 -11.86
CA PRO A 103 1.05 4.35 -12.33
C PRO A 103 1.42 4.86 -13.72
N THR A 104 2.71 4.84 -14.02
CA THR A 104 3.24 5.13 -15.35
C THR A 104 2.63 4.17 -16.38
N GLY A 105 2.18 4.69 -17.51
CA GLY A 105 1.64 3.84 -18.57
C GLY A 105 0.82 4.56 -19.62
N THR A 106 0.13 3.75 -20.42
CA THR A 106 -0.70 4.22 -21.53
C THR A 106 -2.13 4.45 -21.08
N TYR A 107 -2.64 5.65 -21.38
CA TYR A 107 -3.99 6.11 -21.08
C TYR A 107 -4.61 6.73 -22.33
N TYR A 108 -5.90 7.05 -22.25
CA TYR A 108 -6.65 7.59 -23.36
C TYR A 108 -7.45 8.81 -22.91
N VAL A 109 -7.25 9.94 -23.59
CA VAL A 109 -8.24 11.01 -23.56
C VAL A 109 -9.47 10.50 -24.28
N ARG A 110 -10.59 10.40 -23.55
CA ARG A 110 -11.89 10.00 -24.06
C ARG A 110 -12.78 11.23 -24.18
N VAL A 111 -13.24 11.48 -25.40
CA VAL A 111 -14.22 12.54 -25.70
C VAL A 111 -15.52 11.88 -26.13
N ARG A 112 -16.61 12.22 -25.44
CA ARG A 112 -17.97 11.75 -25.74
C ARG A 112 -18.84 12.93 -26.12
N ALA A 113 -19.59 12.82 -27.20
CA ALA A 113 -20.54 13.82 -27.62
C ALA A 113 -21.92 13.20 -27.80
N TYR A 114 -22.96 13.93 -27.40
CA TYR A 114 -24.36 13.54 -27.47
C TYR A 114 -25.19 14.64 -28.11
N ASP A 115 -26.11 14.26 -29.01
CA ASP A 115 -26.97 15.16 -29.78
C ASP A 115 -28.44 15.21 -29.29
N GLY A 116 -28.77 14.51 -28.20
CA GLY A 116 -30.16 14.36 -27.74
C GLY A 116 -30.79 13.01 -28.10
N THR A 117 -30.18 12.26 -29.03
CA THR A 117 -30.63 10.94 -29.50
C THR A 117 -29.49 9.92 -29.50
N ASN A 118 -28.34 10.24 -30.11
CA ASN A 118 -27.19 9.37 -30.30
C ASN A 118 -25.97 9.85 -29.51
N GLU A 119 -25.07 8.92 -29.18
CA GLU A 119 -23.79 9.21 -28.52
C GLU A 119 -22.65 8.60 -29.35
N HIS A 120 -21.56 9.36 -29.51
CA HIS A 120 -20.31 8.87 -30.08
C HIS A 120 -19.15 9.09 -29.12
N VAL A 121 -18.14 8.21 -29.22
CA VAL A 121 -16.94 8.24 -28.38
C VAL A 121 -15.69 8.20 -29.24
N ALA A 122 -14.78 9.14 -29.01
CA ALA A 122 -13.45 9.15 -29.60
C ALA A 122 -12.36 9.04 -28.53
N TYR A 123 -11.25 8.42 -28.91
CA TYR A 123 -10.10 8.21 -28.05
C TYR A 123 -8.84 8.80 -28.67
N ARG A 124 -7.96 9.33 -27.82
CA ARG A 124 -6.61 9.76 -28.17
C ARG A 124 -5.65 9.18 -27.14
N GLU A 125 -4.72 8.33 -27.59
CA GLU A 125 -3.70 7.75 -26.73
C GLU A 125 -2.74 8.83 -26.20
N ILE A 126 -2.39 8.73 -24.92
CA ILE A 126 -1.38 9.52 -24.22
C ILE A 126 -0.58 8.61 -23.28
N GLN A 127 0.55 9.10 -22.80
CA GLN A 127 1.37 8.46 -21.78
C GLN A 127 1.32 9.31 -20.51
N LEU A 128 1.11 8.67 -19.36
CA LEU A 128 1.24 9.30 -18.06
C LEU A 128 2.51 8.81 -17.39
N ALA A 129 3.26 9.74 -16.79
CA ALA A 129 4.36 9.45 -15.89
C ALA A 129 3.88 9.62 -14.45
N GLU A 130 4.12 8.60 -13.62
CA GLU A 130 3.81 8.67 -12.19
C GLU A 130 4.62 9.75 -11.48
N VAL A 131 4.14 10.19 -10.31
CA VAL A 131 4.93 11.05 -9.42
C VAL A 131 6.16 10.25 -8.94
N PRO A 132 7.40 10.75 -9.04
CA PRO A 132 8.56 10.05 -8.48
C PRO A 132 8.37 9.74 -7.00
N ARG A 133 8.73 8.53 -6.58
CA ARG A 133 8.72 8.16 -5.17
C ARG A 133 9.99 8.70 -4.52
N GLU A 134 9.82 9.37 -3.40
CA GLU A 134 10.90 10.02 -2.64
C GLU A 134 10.67 9.75 -1.14
N VAL A 135 11.76 9.67 -0.36
CA VAL A 135 11.65 9.67 1.11
C VAL A 135 11.12 11.04 1.53
N GLU A 136 9.99 11.03 2.24
CA GLU A 136 9.36 12.23 2.77
C GLU A 136 9.85 12.52 4.19
N ASP A 137 9.82 11.53 5.07
CA ASP A 137 10.26 11.65 6.46
C ASP A 137 10.92 10.35 6.96
N VAL A 138 11.86 10.48 7.89
CA VAL A 138 12.39 9.35 8.69
C VAL A 138 12.11 9.63 10.16
N PHE A 139 11.37 8.74 10.81
CA PHE A 139 10.94 8.89 12.20
C PHE A 139 11.76 8.02 13.14
N VAL A 140 12.11 8.54 14.31
CA VAL A 140 12.77 7.81 15.40
C VAL A 140 11.90 7.90 16.65
N PHE A 141 11.58 6.73 17.22
CA PHE A 141 10.70 6.59 18.38
C PHE A 141 11.54 6.31 19.63
N SER A 142 11.40 7.16 20.65
CA SER A 142 12.24 7.10 21.86
C SER A 142 11.42 7.15 23.13
N MET A 143 11.68 6.22 24.07
CA MET A 143 11.04 6.28 25.39
C MET A 143 11.66 7.41 26.21
N SER A 144 10.89 8.47 26.47
CA SER A 144 11.32 9.63 27.25
C SER A 144 10.94 9.51 28.73
N ALA A 145 9.87 8.78 29.03
CA ALA A 145 9.47 8.37 30.37
C ALA A 145 8.66 7.07 30.32
N GLN A 146 8.25 6.56 31.49
CA GLN A 146 7.30 5.45 31.53
C GLN A 146 5.99 5.86 30.86
N ASN A 147 5.51 5.06 29.90
CA ASN A 147 4.30 5.30 29.11
C ASN A 147 4.33 6.61 28.32
N GLN A 148 5.51 7.01 27.85
CA GLN A 148 5.68 8.20 27.03
C GLN A 148 6.75 7.96 25.96
N VAL A 149 6.37 8.17 24.70
CA VAL A 149 7.28 8.10 23.55
C VAL A 149 7.42 9.48 22.93
N ASP A 150 8.66 9.92 22.74
CA ASP A 150 9.01 11.08 21.94
C ASP A 150 9.30 10.63 20.51
N ILE A 151 8.71 11.34 19.55
CA ILE A 151 8.88 11.09 18.12
C ILE A 151 9.76 12.21 17.57
N HIS A 152 10.86 11.80 16.94
CA HIS A 152 11.78 12.70 16.26
C HIS A 152 11.70 12.46 14.77
N ARG A 153 11.78 13.53 13.99
CA ARG A 153 12.04 13.47 12.56
C ARG A 153 13.52 13.73 12.31
N LEU A 154 14.14 12.94 11.45
CA LEU A 154 15.49 13.22 10.98
C LEU A 154 15.43 14.26 9.86
N GLU A 155 16.11 15.39 10.04
CA GLU A 155 16.12 16.51 9.10
C GLU A 155 17.50 17.21 9.15
N ASP A 156 18.12 17.41 7.99
CA ASP A 156 19.40 18.12 7.81
C ASP A 156 20.51 17.68 8.77
N GLY A 157 20.69 16.36 8.96
CA GLY A 157 21.71 15.80 9.84
C GLY A 157 21.42 15.93 11.33
N SER A 158 20.16 16.21 11.71
CA SER A 158 19.73 16.36 13.09
C SER A 158 18.42 15.62 13.38
N ALA A 159 18.20 15.24 14.64
CA ALA A 159 16.93 14.68 15.09
C ALA A 159 16.06 15.77 15.72
N LEU A 160 15.04 16.21 14.99
CA LEU A 160 14.08 17.22 15.42
C LEU A 160 12.93 16.56 16.17
N TRP A 161 12.73 16.92 17.45
CA TRP A 161 11.53 16.52 18.18
C TRP A 161 10.28 17.14 17.54
N ILE A 162 9.26 16.33 17.26
CA ILE A 162 8.01 16.78 16.64
C ILE A 162 6.77 16.48 17.49
N ALA A 163 6.79 15.43 18.31
CA ALA A 163 5.66 15.08 19.17
C ALA A 163 6.08 14.25 20.38
N THR A 164 5.22 14.24 21.39
CA THR A 164 5.28 13.32 22.52
C THR A 164 3.91 12.68 22.71
N ILE A 165 3.86 11.34 22.67
CA ILE A 165 2.63 10.56 22.73
C ILE A 165 2.62 9.71 24.01
N GLY A 166 1.47 9.68 24.69
CA GLY A 166 1.27 8.85 25.88
C GLY A 166 1.02 7.40 25.49
N THR A 167 2.06 6.56 25.53
CA THR A 167 1.97 5.11 25.28
C THR A 167 3.16 4.38 25.88
N ASP A 168 2.95 3.13 26.29
CA ASP A 168 4.00 2.19 26.65
C ASP A 168 4.56 1.49 25.40
N PHE A 169 4.95 2.30 24.43
CA PHE A 169 5.39 1.94 23.08
C PHE A 169 6.08 0.57 22.94
N SER A 170 5.65 -0.19 21.92
CA SER A 170 6.28 -1.44 21.50
C SER A 170 6.87 -1.33 20.09
N LYS A 171 6.04 -0.97 19.09
CA LYS A 171 6.42 -0.86 17.69
C LYS A 171 5.72 0.29 16.98
N ALA A 172 6.32 0.77 15.91
CA ALA A 172 5.71 1.66 14.93
C ALA A 172 5.48 0.95 13.59
N ALA A 173 4.78 1.63 12.69
CA ALA A 173 4.68 1.30 11.28
C ALA A 173 4.29 2.56 10.49
N THR A 174 4.81 2.71 9.27
CA THR A 174 4.40 3.76 8.33
C THR A 174 3.54 3.19 7.20
N ASN A 175 2.65 4.03 6.68
CA ASN A 175 1.80 3.76 5.52
C ASN A 175 2.03 4.90 4.53
N SER A 176 2.96 4.68 3.60
CA SER A 176 3.35 5.71 2.63
C SER A 176 2.26 5.99 1.61
N TYR A 177 1.42 5.00 1.32
CA TYR A 177 0.27 5.17 0.43
C TYR A 177 -0.72 6.24 0.93
N ASN A 178 -0.88 6.43 2.25
CA ASN A 178 -1.80 7.44 2.78
C ASN A 178 -1.11 8.55 3.58
N GLY A 179 0.22 8.53 3.70
CA GLY A 179 0.96 9.44 4.56
C GLY A 179 0.53 9.28 6.02
N GLU A 180 0.64 8.10 6.61
CA GLU A 180 0.21 7.84 7.99
C GLU A 180 1.30 7.14 8.80
N VAL A 181 1.38 7.46 10.09
CA VAL A 181 2.21 6.76 11.08
C VAL A 181 1.29 6.08 12.07
N ALA A 182 1.58 4.84 12.43
CA ALA A 182 0.84 4.12 13.46
C ALA A 182 1.78 3.58 14.53
N LEU A 183 1.27 3.46 15.76
CA LEU A 183 1.98 2.97 16.93
C LEU A 183 1.16 1.89 17.60
N CYS A 184 1.83 0.93 18.24
CA CYS A 184 1.22 0.04 19.20
C CYS A 184 1.91 0.17 20.58
N GLY A 185 1.12 0.04 21.65
CA GLY A 185 1.67 -0.14 22.99
C GLY A 185 2.19 -1.56 23.21
N ASP A 186 2.87 -1.77 24.33
CA ASP A 186 3.34 -3.09 24.75
C ASP A 186 2.26 -3.80 25.60
N ILE A 187 1.84 -3.19 26.70
CA ILE A 187 1.05 -3.83 27.76
C ILE A 187 -0.32 -3.17 27.96
N VAL A 188 -0.35 -1.84 28.06
CA VAL A 188 -1.50 -1.04 28.52
C VAL A 188 -2.14 -0.24 27.38
N SER A 189 -1.33 0.29 26.47
CA SER A 189 -1.81 1.14 25.38
C SER A 189 -2.15 0.29 24.17
N GLY A 190 -3.21 0.64 23.47
CA GLY A 190 -3.61 -0.06 22.26
C GLY A 190 -2.87 0.48 21.02
N THR A 191 -3.55 0.47 19.88
CA THR A 191 -3.02 1.07 18.65
C THR A 191 -3.44 2.54 18.53
N MET A 192 -2.56 3.36 17.96
CA MET A 192 -2.83 4.76 17.65
C MET A 192 -2.37 5.08 16.23
N PHE A 193 -3.13 5.91 15.54
CA PHE A 193 -2.89 6.31 14.17
C PHE A 193 -2.74 7.82 14.13
N LEU A 194 -1.73 8.31 13.42
CA LEU A 194 -1.29 9.69 13.45
C LEU A 194 -1.10 10.21 12.03
N ASN A 195 -1.54 11.44 11.80
CA ASN A 195 -1.37 12.13 10.51
C ASN A 195 -0.16 13.11 10.59
N PRO A 196 0.92 12.87 9.84
CA PRO A 196 2.00 13.83 9.64
C PRO A 196 1.53 15.14 8.97
N PRO A 197 2.31 16.23 9.04
CA PRO A 197 3.58 16.35 9.76
C PRO A 197 3.41 16.67 11.25
N GLN A 198 2.23 17.11 11.70
CA GLN A 198 1.98 17.47 13.10
C GLN A 198 1.73 16.25 14.02
N LEU A 199 1.60 15.05 13.44
CA LEU A 199 1.27 13.81 14.15
C LEU A 199 0.00 13.93 14.99
N GLU A 200 -1.05 14.50 14.38
CA GLU A 200 -2.37 14.54 15.02
C GLU A 200 -2.95 13.12 15.11
N ILE A 201 -3.39 12.72 16.30
CA ILE A 201 -3.99 11.40 16.50
C ILE A 201 -5.35 11.36 15.79
N THR A 202 -5.46 10.55 14.74
CA THR A 202 -6.68 10.33 13.95
C THR A 202 -7.58 9.28 14.58
N ALA A 203 -6.98 8.25 15.18
CA ALA A 203 -7.70 7.17 15.86
C ALA A 203 -6.88 6.53 16.96
N THR A 204 -7.59 5.96 17.93
CA THR A 204 -7.04 5.11 18.98
C THR A 204 -7.94 3.90 19.17
N ASN A 205 -7.37 2.70 19.21
CA ASN A 205 -8.08 1.49 19.61
C ASN A 205 -7.53 1.04 20.96
N ALA A 206 -8.39 0.61 21.87
CA ALA A 206 -7.98 0.19 23.20
C ALA A 206 -7.57 -1.29 23.21
N THR A 207 -6.61 -1.67 24.07
CA THR A 207 -6.36 -3.07 24.37
C THR A 207 -7.59 -3.71 25.01
N ILE A 208 -7.86 -4.98 24.69
CA ILE A 208 -9.00 -5.70 25.27
C ILE A 208 -8.70 -6.17 26.71
N ASN A 209 -7.43 -6.31 27.10
CA ASN A 209 -7.03 -6.82 28.41
C ASN A 209 -5.80 -6.09 28.97
N ASN A 210 -5.93 -5.55 30.19
CA ASN A 210 -4.82 -4.95 30.95
C ASN A 210 -4.12 -6.04 31.80
N GLN A 211 -3.36 -6.91 31.16
CA GLN A 211 -2.56 -7.95 31.85
C GLN A 211 -1.13 -7.45 32.08
N ASN A 212 -0.41 -8.01 33.06
CA ASN A 212 1.00 -7.66 33.35
C ASN A 212 2.00 -8.28 32.34
N ALA A 213 1.63 -8.42 31.07
CA ALA A 213 2.43 -9.02 30.03
C ALA A 213 2.13 -8.36 28.68
N SER A 214 3.12 -8.36 27.77
CA SER A 214 2.97 -7.84 26.41
C SER A 214 1.70 -8.36 25.76
N TYR A 215 0.85 -7.43 25.34
CA TYR A 215 -0.42 -7.69 24.68
C TYR A 215 -0.23 -7.78 23.17
N TYR A 216 0.59 -6.91 22.58
CA TYR A 216 0.96 -6.99 21.17
C TYR A 216 2.30 -7.73 21.02
N HIS A 217 2.35 -8.69 20.12
CA HIS A 217 3.57 -9.45 19.78
C HIS A 217 4.23 -8.93 18.50
N ASP A 218 3.45 -8.34 17.61
CA ASP A 218 3.93 -7.76 16.36
C ASP A 218 2.93 -6.72 15.85
N PHE A 219 3.44 -5.77 15.09
CA PHE A 219 2.67 -4.68 14.49
C PHE A 219 3.41 -4.17 13.25
N PHE A 220 2.75 -4.20 12.10
CA PHE A 220 3.34 -3.75 10.84
C PHE A 220 2.27 -3.33 9.83
N TYR A 221 2.70 -2.57 8.82
CA TYR A 221 1.90 -2.25 7.64
C TYR A 221 2.27 -3.18 6.48
N ALA A 222 1.28 -3.81 5.86
CA ALA A 222 1.49 -4.63 4.68
C ALA A 222 1.18 -3.81 3.42
N GLU A 223 2.21 -3.31 2.74
CA GLU A 223 2.09 -2.47 1.52
C GLU A 223 1.20 -3.09 0.42
N ASN A 224 1.34 -4.41 0.20
CA ASN A 224 0.55 -5.13 -0.80
C ASN A 224 -0.95 -5.15 -0.49
N ASP A 225 -1.31 -5.09 0.80
CA ASP A 225 -2.68 -5.23 1.28
C ASP A 225 -3.29 -3.87 1.63
N ARG A 226 -2.42 -2.88 1.84
CA ARG A 226 -2.73 -1.54 2.33
C ARG A 226 -3.47 -1.55 3.66
N LEU A 227 -3.04 -2.45 4.57
CA LEU A 227 -3.63 -2.68 5.87
C LEU A 227 -2.54 -2.82 6.93
N TYR A 228 -2.87 -2.42 8.16
CA TYR A 228 -2.07 -2.69 9.34
C TYR A 228 -2.50 -3.99 9.98
N TYR A 229 -1.54 -4.72 10.51
CA TYR A 229 -1.74 -5.97 11.23
C TYR A 229 -1.21 -5.80 12.65
N ALA A 230 -2.06 -6.03 13.65
CA ALA A 230 -1.67 -6.08 15.05
C ALA A 230 -1.88 -7.50 15.58
N VAL A 231 -0.78 -8.13 16.00
CA VAL A 231 -0.77 -9.50 16.50
C VAL A 231 -0.94 -9.47 18.01
N THR A 232 -2.00 -10.08 18.52
CA THR A 232 -2.34 -9.97 19.93
C THR A 232 -2.19 -11.29 20.68
N ARG A 233 -1.93 -11.17 21.98
CA ARG A 233 -1.78 -12.29 22.91
C ARG A 233 -3.06 -13.11 23.06
N ASP A 234 -4.24 -12.55 22.79
CA ASP A 234 -5.54 -13.22 22.98
C ASP A 234 -5.99 -14.07 21.78
N ASN A 235 -5.01 -14.64 21.06
CA ASN A 235 -5.21 -15.52 19.90
C ASN A 235 -5.90 -14.79 18.73
N ARG A 236 -5.57 -13.51 18.53
CA ARG A 236 -6.17 -12.69 17.49
C ARG A 236 -5.13 -11.95 16.67
N VAL A 237 -5.54 -11.61 15.46
CA VAL A 237 -4.91 -10.65 14.60
C VAL A 237 -5.96 -9.60 14.28
N GLU A 238 -5.71 -8.37 14.71
CA GLU A 238 -6.55 -7.21 14.44
C GLU A 238 -6.03 -6.52 13.19
N ILE A 239 -6.90 -6.33 12.20
CA ILE A 239 -6.53 -5.80 10.89
C ILE A 239 -7.20 -4.44 10.73
N TYR A 240 -6.41 -3.39 10.54
CA TYR A 240 -6.89 -2.02 10.43
C TYR A 240 -6.66 -1.46 9.03
N SER A 241 -7.60 -0.68 8.53
CA SER A 241 -7.37 0.21 7.38
C SER A 241 -6.92 1.59 7.86
N THR A 242 -6.57 2.45 6.90
CA THR A 242 -6.19 3.86 7.12
C THR A 242 -7.14 4.58 8.07
N GLY A 243 -6.60 5.44 8.93
CA GLY A 243 -7.33 6.13 9.98
C GLY A 243 -7.73 5.21 11.13
N GLY A 244 -7.08 4.06 11.29
CA GLY A 244 -7.28 3.14 12.41
C GLY A 244 -8.62 2.42 12.45
N ASN A 245 -9.33 2.33 11.32
CA ASN A 245 -10.62 1.65 11.25
C ASN A 245 -10.40 0.13 11.30
N LEU A 246 -10.99 -0.55 12.29
CA LEU A 246 -10.94 -2.00 12.38
C LEU A 246 -11.71 -2.63 11.21
N ASN A 247 -10.97 -3.27 10.30
CA ASN A 247 -11.49 -3.92 9.11
C ASN A 247 -11.93 -5.35 9.42
N GLN A 248 -11.05 -6.12 10.09
CA GLN A 248 -11.28 -7.54 10.36
C GLN A 248 -10.57 -7.98 11.64
N ILE A 249 -11.13 -9.00 12.31
CA ILE A 249 -10.44 -9.77 13.35
C ILE A 249 -10.33 -11.21 12.86
N LEU A 250 -9.11 -11.72 12.79
CA LEU A 250 -8.82 -13.14 12.56
C LEU A 250 -8.52 -13.80 13.91
N ASN A 251 -9.17 -14.92 14.21
CA ASN A 251 -8.87 -15.70 15.40
C ASN A 251 -7.96 -16.87 15.00
N THR A 252 -6.79 -16.99 15.63
CA THR A 252 -5.92 -18.14 15.45
C THR A 252 -6.49 -19.38 16.12
N GLN A 253 -5.86 -20.55 15.91
CA GLN A 253 -6.36 -21.79 16.49
C GLN A 253 -6.44 -21.70 18.03
N GLN A 254 -7.45 -22.37 18.59
CA GLN A 254 -7.67 -22.38 20.03
C GLN A 254 -6.43 -22.88 20.80
N ASN A 255 -6.11 -22.22 21.92
CA ASN A 255 -4.95 -22.50 22.76
C ASN A 255 -3.59 -22.23 22.09
N LYS A 256 -3.57 -21.40 21.04
CA LYS A 256 -2.33 -20.93 20.43
C LYS A 256 -2.29 -19.41 20.33
N VAL A 257 -1.13 -18.86 20.67
CA VAL A 257 -0.85 -17.42 20.63
C VAL A 257 -0.04 -17.10 19.37
N PRO A 258 -0.48 -16.18 18.51
CA PRO A 258 0.30 -15.75 17.36
C PRO A 258 1.45 -14.81 17.76
N TYR A 259 2.57 -14.86 17.05
CA TYR A 259 3.74 -14.01 17.31
C TYR A 259 4.16 -13.19 16.09
N HIS A 260 4.43 -13.83 14.96
CA HIS A 260 4.83 -13.16 13.72
C HIS A 260 3.83 -13.50 12.62
N LEU A 261 3.65 -12.59 11.65
CA LEU A 261 2.80 -12.82 10.47
C LEU A 261 3.53 -12.56 9.15
N ALA A 262 3.00 -13.17 8.09
CA ALA A 262 3.34 -12.84 6.72
C ALA A 262 2.10 -13.06 5.85
N THR A 263 1.93 -12.23 4.83
CA THR A 263 0.76 -12.26 3.93
C THR A 263 1.20 -12.51 2.50
N ASP A 264 0.78 -13.62 1.89
CA ASP A 264 1.12 -13.93 0.50
C ASP A 264 -0.13 -14.23 -0.31
N GLY A 265 -0.45 -13.34 -1.25
CA GLY A 265 -1.66 -13.45 -2.07
C GLY A 265 -2.94 -13.52 -1.24
N ASN A 266 -3.63 -14.65 -1.22
CA ASN A 266 -4.85 -14.85 -0.42
C ASN A 266 -4.59 -15.56 0.93
N LEU A 267 -3.32 -15.76 1.27
CA LEU A 267 -2.90 -16.49 2.47
C LEU A 267 -2.35 -15.53 3.52
N LEU A 268 -2.68 -15.84 4.77
CA LEU A 268 -2.04 -15.27 5.94
C LEU A 268 -1.40 -16.42 6.72
N LEU A 269 -0.10 -16.29 6.95
CA LEU A 269 0.68 -17.22 7.75
C LEU A 269 0.94 -16.59 9.11
N ALA A 270 0.84 -17.40 10.15
CA ALA A 270 1.11 -17.00 11.52
C ALA A 270 2.06 -17.99 12.18
N GLU A 271 3.13 -17.49 12.81
CA GLU A 271 3.81 -18.27 13.83
C GLU A 271 2.89 -18.35 15.04
N GLU A 272 2.56 -19.56 15.46
CA GLU A 272 1.69 -19.83 16.59
C GLU A 272 2.43 -20.67 17.63
N ARG A 273 2.34 -20.27 18.90
CA ARG A 273 2.91 -21.03 20.02
C ARG A 273 1.82 -21.55 20.92
N SER A 274 1.99 -22.76 21.44
CA SER A 274 1.04 -23.33 22.40
C SER A 274 0.98 -22.47 23.66
N PHE A 275 -0.22 -22.19 24.18
CA PHE A 275 -0.38 -21.43 25.41
C PHE A 275 0.29 -22.11 26.62
N ASN A 276 0.36 -23.44 26.63
CA ASN A 276 0.88 -24.27 27.74
C ASN A 276 2.05 -25.19 27.33
N GLY A 277 2.92 -24.78 26.41
CA GLY A 277 4.10 -25.57 26.06
C GLY A 277 4.99 -24.92 25.00
N ASP A 278 6.07 -25.61 24.65
CA ASP A 278 7.12 -25.07 23.77
C ASP A 278 6.90 -25.39 22.28
N ASN A 279 5.76 -25.98 21.94
CA ASN A 279 5.47 -26.34 20.55
C ASN A 279 5.19 -25.09 19.73
N VAL A 280 5.92 -24.96 18.63
CA VAL A 280 5.79 -23.89 17.64
C VAL A 280 5.18 -24.45 16.36
N PHE A 281 4.29 -23.69 15.77
CA PHE A 281 3.57 -24.03 14.56
C PHE A 281 3.59 -22.86 13.59
N LEU A 282 3.51 -23.18 12.31
CA LEU A 282 3.12 -22.26 11.26
C LEU A 282 1.65 -22.55 10.92
N GLY A 283 0.75 -21.64 11.28
CA GLY A 283 -0.67 -21.71 10.94
C GLY A 283 -0.93 -20.96 9.64
N GLN A 284 -1.74 -21.53 8.75
CA GLN A 284 -2.12 -20.93 7.47
C GLN A 284 -3.62 -20.68 7.45
N TYR A 285 -4.00 -19.48 7.01
CA TYR A 285 -5.36 -18.98 6.97
C TYR A 285 -5.66 -18.35 5.63
N TYR A 286 -6.90 -18.47 5.16
CA TYR A 286 -7.38 -17.63 4.07
C TYR A 286 -7.56 -16.21 4.57
N ARG A 287 -6.81 -15.26 4.02
CA ARG A 287 -6.80 -13.86 4.47
C ARG A 287 -8.20 -13.24 4.48
N GLY A 288 -8.92 -13.35 3.35
CA GLY A 288 -10.22 -12.69 3.19
C GLY A 288 -11.34 -13.21 4.10
N SER A 289 -11.24 -14.45 4.60
CA SER A 289 -12.26 -15.04 5.49
C SER A 289 -11.76 -15.33 6.91
N GLY A 290 -10.45 -15.27 7.14
CA GLY A 290 -9.80 -15.78 8.36
C GLY A 290 -9.97 -17.28 8.58
N THR A 291 -10.41 -18.04 7.57
CA THR A 291 -10.65 -19.48 7.73
C THR A 291 -9.34 -20.24 7.78
N PHE A 292 -9.17 -21.04 8.83
CA PHE A 292 -8.03 -21.94 8.99
C PHE A 292 -7.95 -22.95 7.84
N GLN A 293 -6.76 -23.10 7.27
CA GLN A 293 -6.46 -24.06 6.22
C GLN A 293 -5.68 -25.26 6.76
N LEU A 294 -4.52 -25.01 7.35
CA LEU A 294 -3.62 -26.05 7.86
C LEU A 294 -2.63 -25.49 8.87
N SER A 295 -1.90 -26.40 9.51
CA SER A 295 -0.80 -26.05 10.41
C SER A 295 0.34 -27.04 10.28
N VAL A 296 1.58 -26.53 10.24
CA VAL A 296 2.81 -27.32 10.20
C VAL A 296 3.61 -27.06 11.48
N SER A 297 4.13 -28.10 12.13
CA SER A 297 5.01 -27.89 13.28
C SER A 297 6.41 -27.49 12.80
N ILE A 298 6.99 -26.49 13.46
CA ILE A 298 8.36 -26.05 13.21
C ILE A 298 9.20 -26.22 14.48
N PRO A 299 10.50 -26.53 14.35
CA PRO A 299 11.33 -26.88 15.50
C PRO A 299 11.77 -25.68 16.35
N TYR A 300 11.67 -24.46 15.82
CA TYR A 300 12.23 -23.26 16.45
C TYR A 300 11.18 -22.14 16.54
N PRO A 301 11.13 -21.39 17.64
CA PRO A 301 10.41 -20.12 17.68
C PRO A 301 11.05 -19.14 16.69
N LEU A 302 10.22 -18.37 15.98
CA LEU A 302 10.71 -17.39 15.03
C LEU A 302 11.14 -16.10 15.73
N VAL A 303 12.10 -15.42 15.11
CA VAL A 303 12.50 -14.03 15.41
C VAL A 303 12.13 -13.08 14.27
N ALA A 304 11.85 -13.62 13.09
CA ALA A 304 11.28 -12.89 11.96
C ALA A 304 10.63 -13.87 10.98
N MET A 305 9.64 -13.37 10.25
CA MET A 305 8.97 -14.07 9.17
C MET A 305 8.64 -13.08 8.07
N HIS A 306 9.12 -13.33 6.86
CA HIS A 306 9.02 -12.38 5.75
C HIS A 306 8.60 -13.09 4.46
N ILE A 307 7.96 -12.36 3.56
CA ILE A 307 7.73 -12.84 2.20
C ILE A 307 9.07 -12.79 1.46
N GLY A 308 9.51 -13.91 0.92
CA GLY A 308 10.67 -14.04 0.05
C GLY A 308 10.24 -14.21 -1.40
N THR A 309 11.22 -14.35 -2.31
CA THR A 309 10.95 -14.50 -3.75
C THR A 309 10.47 -15.90 -4.15
N SER A 310 10.78 -16.91 -3.34
CA SER A 310 10.40 -18.31 -3.58
C SER A 310 9.37 -18.88 -2.60
N GLY A 311 8.96 -18.11 -1.59
CA GLY A 311 8.08 -18.57 -0.52
C GLY A 311 8.15 -17.65 0.69
N ILE A 312 7.87 -18.17 1.87
CA ILE A 312 7.95 -17.43 3.13
C ILE A 312 9.25 -17.79 3.84
N ASP A 313 10.07 -16.78 4.08
CA ASP A 313 11.37 -16.89 4.71
C ASP A 313 11.24 -16.82 6.23
N LEU A 314 11.73 -17.86 6.89
CA LEU A 314 11.60 -18.08 8.34
C LEU A 314 12.96 -17.96 9.01
N PHE A 315 13.07 -17.10 10.01
CA PHE A 315 14.25 -16.96 10.84
C PHE A 315 13.95 -17.46 12.24
N GLY A 316 14.53 -18.60 12.62
CA GLY A 316 14.27 -19.31 13.87
C GLY A 316 15.41 -19.19 14.88
N LYS A 317 15.08 -19.23 16.17
CA LYS A 317 16.05 -19.26 17.28
C LYS A 317 16.25 -20.69 17.80
N ASP A 318 17.47 -21.19 17.70
CA ASP A 318 17.92 -22.51 18.16
C ASP A 318 18.84 -22.33 19.38
N GLY A 319 18.25 -22.10 20.55
CA GLY A 319 18.98 -21.76 21.77
C GLY A 319 19.72 -20.41 21.64
N THR A 320 21.03 -20.47 21.47
CA THR A 320 21.92 -19.30 21.24
C THR A 320 22.30 -19.10 19.79
N SER A 321 21.94 -20.03 18.91
CA SER A 321 22.18 -19.96 17.47
C SER A 321 20.89 -19.54 16.74
N TYR A 322 21.04 -19.13 15.48
CA TYR A 322 19.93 -18.76 14.63
C TYR A 322 19.92 -19.63 13.38
N ARG A 323 18.73 -19.91 12.86
CA ARG A 323 18.49 -20.79 11.73
C ARG A 323 17.59 -20.11 10.71
N TYR A 324 17.71 -20.50 9.45
CA TYR A 324 16.91 -20.00 8.34
C TYR A 324 16.30 -21.17 7.55
N ALA A 325 15.06 -21.02 7.11
CA ALA A 325 14.40 -21.93 6.17
C ALA A 325 13.40 -21.15 5.31
N THR A 326 13.01 -21.71 4.18
CA THR A 326 11.91 -21.21 3.35
C THR A 326 10.75 -22.19 3.42
N TYR A 327 9.55 -21.67 3.65
CA TYR A 327 8.29 -22.40 3.59
C TYR A 327 7.56 -22.08 2.29
N HIS A 328 7.04 -23.11 1.62
CA HIS A 328 6.29 -22.97 0.37
C HIS A 328 4.81 -23.28 0.64
N PRO A 329 3.92 -22.26 0.71
CA PRO A 329 2.53 -22.46 1.11
C PRO A 329 1.72 -23.34 0.14
N ASP A 330 2.09 -23.35 -1.15
CA ASP A 330 1.36 -24.06 -2.20
C ASP A 330 1.49 -25.59 -2.09
N ASP A 331 2.70 -26.08 -1.84
CA ASP A 331 2.99 -27.52 -1.70
C ASP A 331 3.20 -27.95 -0.24
N GLN A 332 3.15 -27.00 0.69
CA GLN A 332 3.27 -27.18 2.13
C GLN A 332 4.63 -27.75 2.54
N SER A 333 5.67 -27.49 1.74
CA SER A 333 7.01 -27.95 2.02
C SER A 333 7.83 -26.90 2.78
N LEU A 334 8.80 -27.40 3.55
CA LEU A 334 9.77 -26.58 4.28
C LEU A 334 11.16 -27.04 3.86
N THR A 335 12.03 -26.10 3.48
CA THR A 335 13.43 -26.41 3.21
C THR A 335 14.13 -26.89 4.49
N SER A 336 15.33 -27.47 4.34
CA SER A 336 16.15 -27.74 5.52
C SER A 336 16.54 -26.43 6.21
N TRP A 337 16.63 -26.48 7.53
CA TRP A 337 17.11 -25.35 8.33
C TRP A 337 18.62 -25.20 8.18
N THR A 338 19.05 -24.04 7.69
CA THR A 338 20.46 -23.66 7.52
C THR A 338 20.88 -22.74 8.66
N GLU A 339 22.14 -22.79 9.10
CA GLU A 339 22.65 -21.89 10.13
C GLU A 339 22.77 -20.45 9.63
N LEU A 340 22.19 -19.51 10.36
CA LEU A 340 22.44 -18.09 10.16
C LEU A 340 23.72 -17.73 10.92
N SER A 341 24.78 -17.42 10.16
CA SER A 341 26.11 -17.12 10.70
C SER A 341 26.20 -15.69 11.25
N VAL A 342 25.55 -15.43 12.38
CA VAL A 342 25.58 -14.14 13.08
C VAL A 342 26.18 -14.27 14.48
N THR A 343 26.77 -13.19 14.98
CA THR A 343 27.29 -13.08 16.34
C THR A 343 26.37 -12.20 17.19
N GLY A 344 26.21 -12.53 18.47
CA GLY A 344 25.34 -11.78 19.38
C GLY A 344 23.87 -12.19 19.27
N ASN A 345 23.02 -11.51 20.03
CA ASN A 345 21.57 -11.72 19.94
C ASN A 345 21.05 -10.92 18.75
N VAL A 346 20.30 -11.55 17.85
CA VAL A 346 19.51 -10.85 16.83
C VAL A 346 18.51 -9.94 17.54
N GLU A 347 18.59 -8.65 17.22
CA GLU A 347 17.66 -7.63 17.69
C GLU A 347 16.55 -7.44 16.65
N GLU A 348 16.90 -7.40 15.35
CA GLU A 348 15.91 -7.25 14.27
C GLU A 348 16.39 -7.83 12.92
N ILE A 349 15.42 -8.24 12.09
CA ILE A 349 15.60 -8.64 10.70
C ILE A 349 14.51 -7.97 9.85
N ILE A 350 14.91 -7.20 8.83
CA ILE A 350 13.97 -6.56 7.88
C ILE A 350 14.29 -6.95 6.43
N PRO A 351 13.31 -6.97 5.52
CA PRO A 351 13.55 -7.04 4.08
C PRO A 351 14.34 -5.81 3.62
N ALA A 352 15.28 -6.00 2.69
CA ALA A 352 16.16 -4.94 2.19
C ALA A 352 16.25 -4.92 0.65
N GLY A 353 15.10 -5.12 0.00
CA GLY A 353 14.96 -5.17 -1.45
C GLY A 353 15.55 -6.43 -2.09
N LEU A 354 15.66 -6.41 -3.42
CA LEU A 354 16.18 -7.53 -4.22
C LEU A 354 17.61 -7.26 -4.68
N THR A 355 18.38 -8.31 -4.89
CA THR A 355 19.64 -8.26 -5.64
C THR A 355 19.38 -8.12 -7.14
N ALA A 356 20.42 -7.78 -7.91
CA ALA A 356 20.35 -7.67 -9.37
C ALA A 356 19.93 -8.98 -10.09
N ASP A 357 20.12 -10.13 -9.43
CA ASP A 357 19.67 -11.44 -9.88
C ASP A 357 18.40 -11.92 -9.15
N GLU A 358 17.59 -10.97 -8.66
CA GLU A 358 16.25 -11.17 -8.08
C GLU A 358 16.20 -12.05 -6.82
N GLY A 359 17.28 -12.12 -6.04
CA GLY A 359 17.24 -12.76 -4.72
C GLY A 359 16.90 -11.77 -3.61
N GLN A 360 16.09 -12.21 -2.65
CA GLN A 360 15.66 -11.37 -1.54
C GLN A 360 16.84 -11.04 -0.62
N ARG A 361 17.06 -9.75 -0.33
CA ARG A 361 18.02 -9.32 0.70
C ARG A 361 17.30 -9.13 2.03
N TYR A 362 18.02 -9.44 3.09
CA TYR A 362 17.61 -9.15 4.47
C TYR A 362 18.73 -8.41 5.18
N ALA A 363 18.38 -7.29 5.82
CA ALA A 363 19.25 -6.64 6.77
C ALA A 363 19.00 -7.23 8.16
N ILE A 364 20.06 -7.61 8.84
CA ILE A 364 20.04 -8.28 10.13
C ILE A 364 20.92 -7.48 11.07
N THR A 365 20.36 -7.03 12.19
CA THR A 365 21.12 -6.41 13.26
C THR A 365 21.10 -7.25 14.52
N THR A 366 22.25 -7.32 15.16
CA THR A 366 22.46 -8.00 16.42
C THR A 366 23.05 -7.05 17.43
N SER A 367 23.17 -7.52 18.67
CA SER A 367 23.86 -6.81 19.74
C SER A 367 25.36 -6.55 19.48
N THR A 368 25.95 -7.09 18.40
CA THR A 368 27.38 -6.93 18.09
C THR A 368 27.69 -6.53 16.65
N GLU A 369 26.75 -6.69 15.72
CA GLU A 369 26.99 -6.41 14.30
C GLU A 369 25.69 -6.17 13.54
N THR A 370 25.79 -5.49 12.40
CA THR A 370 24.74 -5.39 11.39
C THR A 370 25.29 -5.95 10.08
N ARG A 371 24.49 -6.72 9.35
CA ARG A 371 24.87 -7.30 8.06
C ARG A 371 23.70 -7.42 7.12
N VAL A 372 24.00 -7.54 5.83
CA VAL A 372 23.02 -7.87 4.79
C VAL A 372 23.34 -9.25 4.25
N VAL A 373 22.32 -10.08 4.17
CA VAL A 373 22.38 -11.42 3.59
C VAL A 373 21.44 -11.51 2.40
N LYS A 374 21.76 -12.39 1.46
CA LYS A 374 20.89 -12.80 0.36
C LYS A 374 20.26 -14.14 0.71
N ALA A 375 18.94 -14.22 0.63
CA ALA A 375 18.18 -15.45 0.69
C ALA A 375 17.98 -16.04 -0.71
N ASP A 376 18.15 -17.34 -0.81
CA ASP A 376 17.85 -18.13 -2.02
C ASP A 376 17.41 -19.53 -1.61
N ASN A 377 16.10 -19.76 -1.63
CA ASN A 377 15.43 -21.06 -1.46
C ASN A 377 16.04 -21.97 -0.38
N GLY A 378 16.03 -21.52 0.88
CA GLY A 378 16.57 -22.27 2.01
C GLY A 378 18.09 -22.15 2.25
N SER A 379 18.78 -21.33 1.46
CA SER A 379 20.17 -20.93 1.68
C SER A 379 20.33 -19.44 1.94
N LEU A 380 21.38 -19.07 2.68
CA LEU A 380 21.79 -17.69 2.92
C LEU A 380 23.23 -17.47 2.46
N ALA A 381 23.47 -16.36 1.77
CA ALA A 381 24.79 -15.86 1.44
C ALA A 381 25.03 -14.50 2.10
N ASN A 382 26.16 -14.34 2.80
CA ASN A 382 26.54 -13.03 3.32
C ASN A 382 26.91 -12.10 2.15
N LEU A 383 26.35 -10.89 2.13
CA LEU A 383 26.67 -9.88 1.13
C LEU A 383 27.59 -8.81 1.73
N THR A 384 27.12 -8.12 2.77
CA THR A 384 27.76 -6.92 3.30
C THR A 384 27.78 -6.97 4.83
N LEU A 385 28.91 -6.60 5.45
CA LEU A 385 29.05 -6.45 6.89
C LEU A 385 29.23 -4.96 7.22
N PHE A 386 28.45 -4.46 8.16
CA PHE A 386 28.47 -3.07 8.59
C PHE A 386 29.24 -2.95 9.91
N PRO A 387 30.03 -1.87 10.12
CA PRO A 387 30.89 -1.71 11.29
C PRO A 387 30.13 -1.23 12.54
N VAL A 388 28.82 -1.44 12.60
CA VAL A 388 27.94 -0.98 13.69
C VAL A 388 27.03 -2.12 14.14
N ALA A 389 26.54 -2.01 15.37
CA ALA A 389 25.45 -2.82 15.90
C ALA A 389 24.25 -1.90 16.13
N GLY A 390 23.06 -2.37 15.79
CA GLY A 390 21.81 -1.64 15.92
C GLY A 390 20.76 -2.40 16.72
N LYS A 391 19.78 -1.65 17.22
CA LYS A 391 18.57 -2.14 17.88
C LYS A 391 17.40 -2.26 16.91
N ALA A 392 17.34 -1.35 15.95
CA ALA A 392 16.32 -1.33 14.91
C ALA A 392 16.93 -0.90 13.56
N LEU A 393 16.23 -1.21 12.48
CA LEU A 393 16.62 -1.03 11.09
C LEU A 393 15.45 -0.44 10.31
N ALA A 394 15.76 0.45 9.37
CA ALA A 394 14.82 0.81 8.31
C ALA A 394 15.53 0.82 6.96
N TYR A 395 14.87 0.27 5.93
CA TYR A 395 15.40 0.22 4.58
C TYR A 395 14.74 1.29 3.71
N ASP A 396 15.57 2.15 3.13
CA ASP A 396 15.19 3.09 2.10
C ASP A 396 15.35 2.42 0.73
N GLU A 397 14.22 2.02 0.14
CA GLU A 397 14.20 1.35 -1.15
C GLU A 397 14.40 2.29 -2.34
N VAL A 398 14.19 3.59 -2.16
CA VAL A 398 14.35 4.61 -3.22
C VAL A 398 15.84 4.89 -3.42
N ASN A 399 16.57 5.10 -2.33
CA ASN A 399 18.00 5.42 -2.39
C ASN A 399 18.91 4.19 -2.21
N ASN A 400 18.33 3.01 -1.94
CA ASN A 400 19.05 1.77 -1.67
C ASN A 400 20.00 1.91 -0.46
N GLU A 401 19.44 2.46 0.62
CA GLU A 401 20.15 2.81 1.84
C GLU A 401 19.57 2.08 3.05
N LEU A 402 20.41 1.83 4.05
CA LEU A 402 20.03 1.19 5.30
C LEU A 402 20.27 2.15 6.45
N TRP A 403 19.21 2.45 7.19
CA TRP A 403 19.27 3.19 8.44
C TRP A 403 19.45 2.21 9.60
N VAL A 404 20.50 2.39 10.38
CA VAL A 404 20.81 1.55 11.54
C VAL A 404 20.71 2.38 12.81
N LEU A 405 19.71 2.08 13.64
CA LEU A 405 19.51 2.74 14.93
C LEU A 405 20.38 2.08 16.01
N GLY A 406 21.42 2.79 16.45
CA GLY A 406 22.31 2.37 17.54
C GLY A 406 21.89 2.88 18.92
N SER A 407 22.86 2.95 19.83
CA SER A 407 22.64 3.50 21.18
C SER A 407 22.93 5.01 21.21
N GLY A 408 21.94 5.80 20.81
CA GLY A 408 22.02 7.27 20.81
C GLY A 408 22.49 7.90 19.50
N GLU A 409 22.59 7.10 18.44
CA GLU A 409 22.84 7.58 17.08
C GLU A 409 22.09 6.70 16.07
N VAL A 410 21.74 7.29 14.93
CA VAL A 410 21.31 6.57 13.73
C VAL A 410 22.42 6.78 12.69
N THR A 411 22.87 5.71 12.04
CA THR A 411 23.80 5.82 10.91
C THR A 411 23.13 5.30 9.65
N GLN A 412 23.13 6.12 8.61
CA GLN A 412 22.67 5.77 7.26
C GLN A 412 23.84 5.19 6.47
N PHE A 413 23.61 4.10 5.76
CA PHE A 413 24.61 3.46 4.93
C PHE A 413 24.09 3.16 3.53
N GLN A 414 24.98 3.25 2.55
CA GLN A 414 24.78 2.61 1.26
C GLN A 414 24.82 1.09 1.44
N ILE A 415 23.73 0.40 1.10
CA ILE A 415 23.54 -0.99 1.51
C ILE A 415 24.53 -1.98 0.86
N ASP A 416 24.92 -1.71 -0.39
CA ASP A 416 25.75 -2.62 -1.18
C ASP A 416 27.22 -2.65 -0.75
N ASN A 417 27.70 -1.62 -0.05
CA ASN A 417 29.10 -1.49 0.31
C ASN A 417 29.36 -1.02 1.75
N ALA A 418 28.31 -0.83 2.54
CA ALA A 418 28.38 -0.32 3.92
C ALA A 418 29.15 1.00 4.06
N THR A 419 29.14 1.84 3.03
CA THR A 419 29.71 3.19 3.12
C THR A 419 28.74 4.07 3.92
N PRO A 420 29.17 4.67 5.05
CA PRO A 420 28.30 5.58 5.79
C PRO A 420 28.02 6.82 4.95
N VAL A 421 26.75 7.22 4.90
CA VAL A 421 26.27 8.44 4.25
C VAL A 421 26.27 9.57 5.28
N GLU A 422 25.61 9.34 6.42
CA GLU A 422 25.61 10.25 7.56
C GLU A 422 25.37 9.52 8.89
N THR A 423 25.71 10.19 9.99
CA THR A 423 25.42 9.74 11.35
C THR A 423 24.77 10.88 12.12
N ILE A 424 23.59 10.62 12.68
CA ILE A 424 22.76 11.61 13.38
C ILE A 424 22.63 11.19 14.84
N SER A 425 22.91 12.10 15.77
CA SER A 425 22.67 11.86 17.19
C SER A 425 21.16 11.84 17.49
N VAL A 426 20.71 10.82 18.21
CA VAL A 426 19.32 10.64 18.65
C VAL A 426 19.27 10.38 20.16
N PRO A 427 18.12 10.47 20.83
CA PRO A 427 18.03 10.12 22.25
C PRO A 427 18.53 8.68 22.53
N SER A 428 19.24 8.45 23.63
CA SER A 428 19.75 7.11 23.96
C SER A 428 18.65 6.06 24.20
N GLY A 429 17.42 6.51 24.47
CA GLY A 429 16.22 5.70 24.65
C GLY A 429 15.45 5.40 23.37
N SER A 430 16.01 5.67 22.19
CA SER A 430 15.43 5.27 20.90
C SER A 430 15.31 3.74 20.80
N LEU A 431 14.14 3.30 20.32
CA LEU A 431 13.76 1.89 20.22
C LEU A 431 13.43 1.45 18.80
N ASP A 432 12.94 2.37 17.96
CA ASP A 432 12.42 2.04 16.64
C ASP A 432 12.69 3.17 15.64
N ILE A 433 12.70 2.83 14.36
CA ILE A 433 12.95 3.75 13.24
C ILE A 433 12.09 3.38 12.03
N GLU A 434 11.42 4.36 11.44
CA GLU A 434 10.52 4.14 10.30
C GLU A 434 10.77 5.14 9.18
N VAL A 435 10.59 4.70 7.94
CA VAL A 435 10.71 5.54 6.73
C VAL A 435 9.32 5.75 6.14
N LEU A 436 8.98 6.99 5.84
CA LEU A 436 7.75 7.38 5.14
C LEU A 436 8.12 7.93 3.76
N TYR A 437 7.42 7.48 2.73
CA TYR A 437 7.54 7.99 1.37
C TYR A 437 6.32 8.82 0.99
N ASN A 438 6.49 9.67 -0.01
CA ASN A 438 5.47 10.60 -0.49
C ASN A 438 4.25 9.97 -1.20
N LYS A 439 4.26 8.66 -1.50
CA LYS A 439 3.16 7.98 -2.20
C LYS A 439 3.17 6.45 -2.08
#